data_AF-A0A098TGA0-F1
#
_entry.id   AF-A0A098TGA0-F1
#
_cell.length_a   1.000
_cell.length_b   1.000
_cell.length_c   1.000
_cell.angle_alpha   90.00
_cell.angle_beta   90.00
_cell.angle_gamma   90.00
#
_symmetry.space_group_name_H-M   'P 1'
#
loop_
_entity.id
_entity.type
_entity.pdbx_description
1 polymer ?
#
loop_
_entity_poly.entity_id
_entity_poly.type
_entity_poly.pdbx_seq_one_letter_code
_entity_poly.pdbx_strand_id
1 'polypeptide(L)'
;MSDAFDYDLIVIGAGTGGSGVARMTAAAGWKVAIIDSLPYGGTCALRGCDPKKMLVAVTEGMDWAQNLKGKGLEAQTSVDWQDMMAFKRSFTDAMPMRIETGLEKAGVATLHGDPRFTAPDTIEMNGESLRARHFHIATGARPMTLNIPGEELLMTSTDFLDLPERPDMVVFVGGGFIAMEFAHIAKRAGASEVTVLEMAERPLGNFDPDLVAILVEATAELGVALRTEAKVLKIEKQGGKLAVSFETPGGIKVVTCDTVVHATGRVPDIDGLNLAAAGVEHGPRGIRVDAAMCTTNPNIFAAGDCADSGPNLTPVSAYEGRIAAENLLAGKDERSVSYPPIPSVVFTLPMVATVGLSETAAREKGLKFDTHFEKTQSWYSSMRVGAKWTGYKVLVEQETGRILGAHLIGPGAEEQINLFAMAIGAGLTANQIKAMIFAYPSYASDIGSMV
;
A
#
# COMPACT_ATOMS: atom_id res chain seq x y z
N MET A 1 31.85 2.32 -34.60
CA MET A 1 30.83 2.88 -33.68
C MET A 1 31.28 2.51 -32.30
N SER A 2 31.44 3.45 -31.38
CA SER A 2 32.14 3.19 -30.10
C SER A 2 31.41 2.10 -29.31
N ASP A 3 32.14 1.07 -28.86
CA ASP A 3 31.69 0.03 -27.93
C ASP A 3 31.41 0.57 -26.50
N ALA A 4 31.28 1.89 -26.35
CA ALA A 4 31.07 2.53 -25.06
C ALA A 4 29.57 2.63 -24.75
N PHE A 5 29.18 2.20 -23.56
CA PHE A 5 27.85 2.47 -23.00
C PHE A 5 27.75 3.94 -22.57
N ASP A 6 26.55 4.52 -22.71
CA ASP A 6 26.28 5.87 -22.22
C ASP A 6 26.25 5.91 -20.69
N TYR A 7 25.77 4.83 -20.06
CA TYR A 7 25.68 4.64 -18.61
C TYR A 7 26.11 3.24 -18.19
N ASP A 8 26.61 3.10 -16.96
CA ASP A 8 26.78 1.78 -16.35
C ASP A 8 25.42 1.20 -15.94
N LEU A 9 24.50 2.06 -15.48
CA LEU A 9 23.14 1.68 -15.10
C LEU A 9 22.12 2.74 -15.53
N ILE A 10 21.02 2.29 -16.13
CA ILE A 10 19.79 3.07 -16.27
C ILE A 10 18.70 2.47 -15.36
N VAL A 11 18.17 3.28 -14.45
CA VAL A 11 17.03 2.93 -13.61
C VAL A 11 15.75 3.48 -14.24
N ILE A 12 14.74 2.64 -14.41
CA ILE A 12 13.44 3.03 -14.98
C ILE A 12 12.41 3.03 -13.84
N GLY A 13 11.99 4.22 -13.42
CA GLY A 13 11.08 4.49 -12.31
C GLY A 13 11.78 5.18 -11.13
N ALA A 14 11.31 6.38 -10.77
CA ALA A 14 11.82 7.22 -9.69
C ALA A 14 11.06 7.04 -8.37
N GLY A 15 10.36 5.93 -8.20
CA GLY A 15 9.78 5.51 -6.92
C GLY A 15 10.81 4.93 -5.94
N THR A 16 10.33 4.43 -4.81
CA THR A 16 11.17 3.86 -3.74
C THR A 16 12.06 2.71 -4.22
N GLY A 17 11.51 1.82 -5.06
CA GLY A 17 12.23 0.67 -5.60
C GLY A 17 13.35 1.02 -6.58
N GLY A 18 13.37 2.23 -7.15
CA GLY A 18 14.39 2.68 -8.09
C GLY A 18 15.36 3.71 -7.51
N SER A 19 14.85 4.70 -6.76
CA SER A 19 15.67 5.77 -6.18
C SER A 19 16.77 5.27 -5.25
N GLY A 20 16.50 4.21 -4.47
CA GLY A 20 17.50 3.59 -3.60
C GLY A 20 18.63 2.94 -4.40
N VAL A 21 18.29 2.23 -5.47
CA VAL A 21 19.26 1.55 -6.36
C VAL A 21 20.16 2.57 -7.02
N ALA A 22 19.59 3.62 -7.61
CA ALA A 22 20.34 4.66 -8.31
C ALA A 22 21.38 5.33 -7.39
N ARG A 23 20.99 5.65 -6.15
CA ARG A 23 21.91 6.26 -5.16
C ARG A 23 23.04 5.31 -4.77
N MET A 24 22.72 4.04 -4.54
CA MET A 24 23.70 3.07 -4.06
C MET A 24 24.76 2.74 -5.12
N THR A 25 24.35 2.59 -6.38
CA THR A 25 25.28 2.31 -7.48
C THR A 25 26.09 3.54 -7.87
N ALA A 26 25.51 4.74 -7.86
CA ALA A 26 26.26 5.98 -8.05
C ALA A 26 27.32 6.20 -6.95
N ALA A 27 26.98 5.91 -5.68
CA ALA A 27 27.93 5.95 -4.57
C ALA A 27 29.09 4.93 -4.74
N ALA A 28 28.87 3.85 -5.50
CA ALA A 28 29.92 2.89 -5.87
C ALA A 28 30.75 3.33 -7.09
N GLY A 29 30.51 4.54 -7.62
CA GLY A 29 31.27 5.14 -8.72
C GLY A 29 30.75 4.84 -10.12
N TRP A 30 29.57 4.23 -10.25
CA TRP A 30 28.95 3.97 -11.55
C TRP A 30 28.39 5.25 -12.15
N LYS A 31 28.41 5.35 -13.49
CA LYS A 31 27.68 6.40 -14.21
C LYS A 31 26.21 5.98 -14.33
N VAL A 32 25.33 6.65 -13.59
CA VAL A 32 23.92 6.24 -13.44
C VAL A 32 22.98 7.31 -14.00
N ALA A 33 21.94 6.87 -14.71
CA ALA A 33 20.74 7.67 -14.96
C ALA A 33 19.51 7.04 -14.33
N ILE A 34 18.55 7.87 -13.97
CA ILE A 34 17.20 7.46 -13.57
C ILE A 34 16.18 8.18 -14.43
N ILE A 35 15.14 7.45 -14.82
CA ILE A 35 14.12 7.90 -15.78
C ILE A 35 12.75 7.72 -15.13
N ASP A 36 11.88 8.73 -15.24
CA ASP A 36 10.45 8.60 -14.92
C ASP A 36 9.66 9.51 -15.88
N SER A 37 8.44 9.11 -16.24
CA SER A 37 7.52 9.96 -17.01
C SER A 37 6.61 10.79 -16.12
N LEU A 38 6.58 10.49 -14.82
CA LEU A 38 5.80 11.18 -13.79
C LEU A 38 6.74 11.92 -12.83
N PRO A 39 6.21 12.86 -12.02
CA PRO A 39 7.03 13.56 -11.04
C PRO A 39 7.74 12.59 -10.08
N TYR A 40 9.00 12.89 -9.78
CA TYR A 40 9.88 12.02 -9.00
C TYR A 40 9.38 11.83 -7.56
N GLY A 41 9.59 10.64 -7.00
CA GLY A 41 9.02 10.21 -5.71
C GLY A 41 7.98 9.10 -5.84
N GLY A 42 7.49 8.86 -7.07
CA GLY A 42 6.63 7.75 -7.41
C GLY A 42 5.29 7.75 -6.65
N THR A 43 4.67 6.57 -6.55
CA THR A 43 3.31 6.46 -6.02
C THR A 43 3.23 6.79 -4.53
N CYS A 44 4.13 6.25 -3.71
CA CYS A 44 4.05 6.33 -2.26
C CYS A 44 4.04 7.78 -1.73
N ALA A 45 5.00 8.58 -2.18
CA ALA A 45 5.19 9.94 -1.67
C ALA A 45 4.21 10.96 -2.24
N LEU A 46 3.69 10.74 -3.45
CA LEU A 46 2.90 11.74 -4.18
C LEU A 46 1.41 11.42 -4.30
N ARG A 47 1.05 10.14 -4.37
CA ARG A 47 -0.30 9.68 -4.77
C ARG A 47 -0.72 8.38 -4.07
N GLY A 48 -0.20 8.16 -2.88
CA GLY A 48 -0.33 6.90 -2.15
C GLY A 48 -0.23 7.09 -0.64
N CYS A 49 0.71 6.38 -0.01
CA CYS A 49 0.78 6.22 1.44
C CYS A 49 0.90 7.54 2.20
N ASP A 50 1.83 8.41 1.81
CA ASP A 50 2.14 9.64 2.53
C ASP A 50 1.01 10.67 2.46
N PRO A 51 0.52 11.09 1.26
CA PRO A 51 -0.60 12.02 1.19
C PRO A 51 -1.85 11.47 1.86
N LYS A 52 -2.15 10.18 1.72
CA LYS A 52 -3.25 9.55 2.46
C LYS A 52 -3.06 9.72 3.96
N LYS A 53 -1.88 9.42 4.51
CA LYS A 53 -1.66 9.46 5.97
C LYS A 53 -1.74 10.90 6.50
N MET A 54 -1.40 11.91 5.68
CA MET A 54 -1.67 13.32 5.99
C MET A 54 -3.17 13.61 6.15
N LEU A 55 -4.03 13.06 5.27
CA LEU A 55 -5.49 13.20 5.41
C LEU A 55 -6.02 12.42 6.63
N VAL A 56 -5.51 11.20 6.85
CA VAL A 56 -5.89 10.39 8.01
C VAL A 56 -5.60 11.12 9.32
N ALA A 57 -4.49 11.83 9.43
CA ALA A 57 -4.13 12.59 10.64
C ALA A 57 -5.20 13.63 11.04
N VAL A 58 -5.83 14.29 10.07
CA VAL A 58 -6.95 15.21 10.35
C VAL A 58 -8.17 14.44 10.88
N THR A 59 -8.47 13.29 10.28
CA THR A 59 -9.60 12.45 10.71
C THR A 59 -9.37 11.75 12.06
N GLU A 60 -8.10 11.51 12.45
CA GLU A 60 -7.72 11.03 13.77
C GLU A 60 -8.12 12.03 14.85
N GLY A 61 -7.86 13.33 14.64
CA GLY A 61 -8.30 14.37 15.57
C GLY A 61 -9.81 14.38 15.79
N MET A 62 -10.60 14.17 14.73
CA MET A 62 -12.05 14.04 14.82
C MET A 62 -12.48 12.79 15.59
N ASP A 63 -11.82 11.65 15.34
CA ASP A 63 -12.13 10.40 16.02
C ASP A 63 -11.89 10.51 17.53
N TRP A 64 -10.80 11.14 17.94
CA TRP A 64 -10.51 11.41 19.34
C TRP A 64 -11.55 12.32 19.98
N ALA A 65 -11.94 13.40 19.30
CA ALA A 65 -12.99 14.30 19.79
C ALA A 65 -14.33 13.57 19.98
N GLN A 66 -14.71 12.74 19.00
CA GLN A 66 -15.94 11.95 19.05
C GLN A 66 -15.90 10.88 20.15
N ASN A 67 -14.79 10.16 20.29
CA ASN A 67 -14.64 9.10 21.30
C ASN A 67 -14.68 9.66 22.74
N LEU A 68 -14.22 10.90 22.94
CA LEU A 68 -14.18 11.55 24.25
C LEU A 68 -15.38 12.48 24.52
N LYS A 69 -16.34 12.55 23.60
CA LYS A 69 -17.61 13.25 23.81
C LYS A 69 -18.35 12.68 25.03
N GLY A 70 -18.83 13.55 25.92
CA GLY A 70 -19.42 13.16 27.20
C GLY A 70 -18.42 12.65 28.24
N LYS A 71 -17.11 12.63 27.93
CA LYS A 71 -16.02 12.19 28.83
C LYS A 71 -15.08 13.34 29.22
N GLY A 72 -15.57 14.57 29.15
CA GLY A 72 -14.83 15.79 29.51
C GLY A 72 -14.26 16.58 28.33
N LEU A 73 -14.40 16.07 27.09
CA LEU A 73 -14.11 16.82 25.87
C LEU A 73 -15.41 17.04 25.09
N GLU A 74 -15.94 18.26 25.13
CA GLU A 74 -17.04 18.70 24.28
C GLU A 74 -16.47 19.59 23.18
N ALA A 75 -16.41 19.07 21.96
CA ALA A 75 -15.92 19.79 20.80
C ALA A 75 -16.88 19.58 19.62
N GLN A 76 -17.19 20.66 18.91
CA GLN A 76 -17.77 20.58 17.58
C GLN A 76 -16.63 20.56 16.58
N THR A 77 -16.48 19.46 15.84
CA THR A 77 -15.41 19.29 14.86
C THR A 77 -15.98 19.20 13.45
N SER A 78 -15.33 19.87 12.51
CA SER A 78 -15.61 19.79 11.08
C SER A 78 -14.29 19.79 10.31
N VAL A 79 -14.29 19.22 9.11
CA VAL A 79 -13.15 19.31 8.19
C VAL A 79 -13.44 20.39 7.16
N ASP A 80 -12.54 21.35 7.04
CA ASP A 80 -12.41 22.14 5.83
C ASP A 80 -11.59 21.32 4.84
N TRP A 81 -12.21 20.94 3.71
CA TRP A 81 -11.58 20.08 2.72
C TRP A 81 -10.41 20.77 2.01
N GLN A 82 -10.54 22.07 1.75
CA GLN A 82 -9.51 22.83 1.05
C GLN A 82 -8.27 23.00 1.94
N ASP A 83 -8.45 23.31 3.23
CA ASP A 83 -7.35 23.36 4.20
C ASP A 83 -6.71 21.99 4.41
N MET A 84 -7.51 20.91 4.47
CA MET A 84 -6.98 19.55 4.58
C MET A 84 -6.14 19.16 3.35
N MET A 85 -6.59 19.52 2.15
CA MET A 85 -5.83 19.33 0.91
C MET A 85 -4.58 20.21 0.85
N ALA A 86 -4.65 21.45 1.33
CA ALA A 86 -3.49 22.34 1.45
C ALA A 86 -2.45 21.78 2.45
N PHE A 87 -2.90 21.21 3.58
CA PHE A 87 -2.02 20.52 4.53
C PHE A 87 -1.32 19.31 3.90
N LYS A 88 -2.04 18.47 3.16
CA LYS A 88 -1.44 17.39 2.35
C LYS A 88 -0.37 17.93 1.40
N ARG A 89 -0.70 19.00 0.66
CA ARG A 89 0.20 19.63 -0.32
C ARG A 89 1.47 20.23 0.29
N SER A 90 1.42 20.64 1.55
CA SER A 90 2.62 21.08 2.30
C SER A 90 3.72 20.02 2.37
N PHE A 91 3.37 18.74 2.20
CA PHE A 91 4.31 17.64 2.05
C PHE A 91 4.60 17.31 0.58
N THR A 92 3.56 17.14 -0.24
CA THR A 92 3.71 16.58 -1.59
C THR A 92 4.37 17.53 -2.59
N ASP A 93 4.08 18.83 -2.53
CA ASP A 93 4.44 19.76 -3.62
C ASP A 93 5.95 19.96 -3.75
N ALA A 94 6.68 19.92 -2.64
CA ALA A 94 8.13 20.05 -2.63
C ALA A 94 8.85 18.73 -2.96
N MET A 95 8.14 17.60 -2.94
CA MET A 95 8.77 16.29 -3.00
C MET A 95 9.47 15.99 -4.32
N PRO A 96 8.89 16.25 -5.52
CA PRO A 96 9.55 15.95 -6.79
C PRO A 96 10.92 16.64 -6.90
N MET A 97 10.95 17.95 -6.69
CA MET A 97 12.18 18.74 -6.71
C MET A 97 13.19 18.25 -5.67
N ARG A 98 12.74 17.92 -4.45
CA ARG A 98 13.62 17.41 -3.38
C ARG A 98 14.27 16.08 -3.75
N ILE A 99 13.51 15.15 -4.32
CA ILE A 99 14.02 13.85 -4.75
C ILE A 99 15.01 14.03 -5.90
N GLU A 100 14.64 14.81 -6.91
CA GLU A 100 15.46 15.08 -8.09
C GLU A 100 16.79 15.76 -7.73
N THR A 101 16.74 16.89 -7.01
CA THR A 101 17.95 17.58 -6.51
C THR A 101 18.81 16.65 -5.66
N GLY A 102 18.18 15.78 -4.86
CA GLY A 102 18.89 14.81 -4.06
C GLY A 102 19.59 13.72 -4.87
N LEU A 103 19.07 13.35 -6.04
CA LEU A 103 19.66 12.37 -6.96
C LEU A 103 20.81 13.01 -7.75
N GLU A 104 20.62 14.23 -8.26
CA GLU A 104 21.67 15.01 -8.92
C GLU A 104 22.88 15.22 -8.01
N LYS A 105 22.65 15.59 -6.74
CA LYS A 105 23.72 15.70 -5.72
C LYS A 105 24.43 14.37 -5.44
N ALA A 106 23.78 13.24 -5.69
CA ALA A 106 24.38 11.91 -5.57
C ALA A 106 25.11 11.48 -6.86
N GLY A 107 25.20 12.34 -7.88
CA GLY A 107 25.85 12.03 -9.16
C GLY A 107 24.97 11.24 -10.14
N VAL A 108 23.67 11.14 -9.90
CA VAL A 108 22.72 10.46 -10.78
C VAL A 108 22.15 11.47 -11.78
N ALA A 109 22.20 11.16 -13.08
CA ALA A 109 21.50 11.95 -14.10
C ALA A 109 19.99 11.71 -14.02
N THR A 110 19.20 12.79 -13.98
CA THR A 110 17.73 12.72 -13.91
C THR A 110 17.15 13.00 -15.29
N LEU A 111 16.41 12.04 -15.82
CA LEU A 111 15.81 12.11 -17.15
C LEU A 111 14.29 11.98 -17.05
N HIS A 112 13.58 12.62 -17.97
CA HIS A 112 12.12 12.68 -17.97
C HIS A 112 11.56 12.19 -19.31
N GLY A 113 10.69 11.19 -19.26
CA GLY A 113 10.03 10.62 -20.43
C GLY A 113 9.73 9.14 -20.28
N ASP A 114 9.15 8.57 -21.33
CA ASP A 114 8.73 7.17 -21.38
C ASP A 114 9.78 6.33 -22.13
N PRO A 115 10.59 5.52 -21.41
CA PRO A 115 11.60 4.68 -22.04
C PRO A 115 10.96 3.41 -22.61
N ARG A 116 11.44 2.98 -23.78
CA ARG A 116 11.08 1.71 -24.39
C ARG A 116 12.34 0.97 -24.84
N PHE A 117 12.45 -0.31 -24.53
CA PHE A 117 13.55 -1.14 -25.02
C PHE A 117 13.45 -1.33 -26.54
N THR A 118 14.59 -1.15 -27.20
CA THR A 118 14.77 -1.41 -28.64
C THR A 118 15.79 -2.54 -28.88
N ALA A 119 16.62 -2.85 -27.89
CA ALA A 119 17.56 -3.98 -27.86
C ALA A 119 17.83 -4.43 -26.41
N PRO A 120 18.56 -5.55 -26.18
CA PRO A 120 18.92 -6.04 -24.84
C PRO A 120 19.67 -5.06 -23.94
N ASP A 121 20.35 -4.07 -24.51
CA ASP A 121 21.20 -3.10 -23.82
C ASP A 121 20.84 -1.64 -24.17
N THR A 122 19.71 -1.42 -24.85
CA THR A 122 19.35 -0.12 -25.46
C THR A 122 17.88 0.22 -25.24
N ILE A 123 17.62 1.45 -24.80
CA ILE A 123 16.29 2.05 -24.77
C ILE A 123 16.22 3.25 -25.72
N GLU A 124 15.01 3.57 -26.16
CA GLU A 124 14.67 4.82 -26.83
C GLU A 124 13.75 5.64 -25.93
N MET A 125 14.00 6.95 -25.85
CA MET A 125 13.14 7.91 -25.15
C MET A 125 13.29 9.28 -25.82
N ASN A 126 12.18 9.98 -26.08
CA ASN A 126 12.18 11.31 -26.71
C ASN A 126 12.94 11.39 -28.05
N GLY A 127 13.01 10.29 -28.81
CA GLY A 127 13.74 10.20 -30.07
C GLY A 127 15.26 10.01 -29.93
N GLU A 128 15.76 9.86 -28.70
CA GLU A 128 17.17 9.55 -28.41
C GLU A 128 17.32 8.07 -28.02
N SER A 129 18.41 7.45 -28.48
CA SER A 129 18.78 6.09 -28.07
C SER A 129 19.85 6.16 -26.98
N LEU A 130 19.62 5.48 -25.86
CA LEU A 130 20.54 5.41 -24.73
C LEU A 130 20.93 3.94 -24.47
N ARG A 131 22.24 3.69 -24.39
CA ARG A 131 22.80 2.37 -24.11
C ARG A 131 23.31 2.28 -22.68
N ALA A 132 23.02 1.18 -21.99
CA ALA A 132 23.56 0.93 -20.66
C ALA A 132 24.05 -0.49 -20.49
N ARG A 133 25.06 -0.66 -19.63
CA ARG A 133 25.56 -2.00 -19.28
C ARG A 133 24.52 -2.79 -18.50
N HIS A 134 23.80 -2.13 -17.59
CA HIS A 134 22.74 -2.71 -16.78
C HIS A 134 21.47 -1.85 -16.80
N PHE A 135 20.34 -2.50 -16.53
CA PHE A 135 19.06 -1.83 -16.27
C PHE A 135 18.44 -2.29 -14.95
N HIS A 136 17.73 -1.39 -14.29
CA HIS A 136 16.87 -1.73 -13.14
C HIS A 136 15.46 -1.18 -13.37
N ILE A 137 14.47 -2.06 -13.43
CA ILE A 137 13.07 -1.72 -13.70
C ILE A 137 12.31 -1.64 -12.37
N ALA A 138 11.80 -0.46 -12.06
CA ALA A 138 11.05 -0.13 -10.86
C ALA A 138 9.85 0.77 -11.18
N THR A 139 9.16 0.49 -12.30
CA THR A 139 7.99 1.27 -12.78
C THR A 139 6.77 1.16 -11.87
N GLY A 140 6.77 0.19 -10.96
CA GLY A 140 5.68 -0.04 -10.04
C GLY A 140 4.42 -0.56 -10.73
N ALA A 141 3.27 -0.08 -10.29
CA ALA A 141 1.97 -0.53 -10.78
C ALA A 141 1.06 0.66 -11.07
N ARG A 142 0.01 0.41 -11.85
CA ARG A 142 -1.06 1.36 -12.19
C ARG A 142 -2.44 0.77 -11.89
N PRO A 143 -3.50 1.58 -11.73
CA PRO A 143 -4.86 1.04 -11.60
C PRO A 143 -5.19 0.07 -12.74
N MET A 144 -5.85 -1.05 -12.41
CA MET A 144 -6.29 -2.02 -13.42
C MET A 144 -7.45 -1.46 -14.26
N THR A 145 -7.67 -1.98 -15.46
CA THR A 145 -8.90 -1.65 -16.20
C THR A 145 -10.06 -2.56 -15.76
N LEU A 146 -11.27 -2.00 -15.66
CA LEU A 146 -12.49 -2.73 -15.34
C LEU A 146 -13.16 -3.32 -16.58
N ASN A 147 -12.92 -2.74 -17.76
CA ASN A 147 -13.54 -3.10 -19.03
C ASN A 147 -15.08 -3.07 -18.97
N ILE A 148 -15.64 -2.02 -18.38
CA ILE A 148 -17.09 -1.79 -18.26
C ILE A 148 -17.52 -0.54 -19.05
N PRO A 149 -18.77 -0.47 -19.54
CA PRO A 149 -19.29 0.77 -20.11
C PRO A 149 -19.28 1.91 -19.08
N GLY A 150 -18.75 3.08 -19.47
CA GLY A 150 -18.62 4.25 -18.61
C GLY A 150 -17.39 4.23 -17.70
N GLU A 151 -16.42 3.36 -17.95
CA GLU A 151 -15.15 3.33 -17.22
C GLU A 151 -14.40 4.66 -17.28
N GLU A 152 -14.53 5.42 -18.36
CA GLU A 152 -13.96 6.77 -18.52
C GLU A 152 -14.54 7.81 -17.55
N LEU A 153 -15.63 7.48 -16.84
CA LEU A 153 -16.24 8.32 -15.81
C LEU A 153 -15.66 8.06 -14.41
N LEU A 154 -14.79 7.06 -14.25
CA LEU A 154 -14.13 6.74 -13.00
C LEU A 154 -12.99 7.72 -12.71
N MET A 155 -12.86 8.07 -11.43
CA MET A 155 -11.66 8.66 -10.87
C MET A 155 -10.76 7.57 -10.32
N THR A 156 -9.46 7.78 -10.37
CA THR A 156 -8.47 6.91 -9.71
C THR A 156 -8.28 7.31 -8.25
N SER A 157 -7.52 6.50 -7.51
CA SER A 157 -7.08 6.88 -6.16
C SER A 157 -6.25 8.18 -6.14
N THR A 158 -5.50 8.44 -7.22
CA THR A 158 -4.70 9.66 -7.37
C THR A 158 -5.63 10.86 -7.48
N ASP A 159 -6.66 10.76 -8.32
CA ASP A 159 -7.63 11.84 -8.52
C ASP A 159 -8.38 12.16 -7.22
N PHE A 160 -8.76 11.15 -6.43
CA PHE A 160 -9.38 11.35 -5.12
C PHE A 160 -8.49 12.15 -4.15
N LEU A 161 -7.18 11.87 -4.15
CA LEU A 161 -6.20 12.58 -3.31
C LEU A 161 -5.94 14.02 -3.77
N ASP A 162 -6.46 14.43 -4.92
CA ASP A 162 -6.31 15.76 -5.50
C ASP A 162 -7.64 16.45 -5.83
N LEU A 163 -8.77 15.89 -5.34
CA LEU A 163 -10.09 16.49 -5.51
C LEU A 163 -10.11 17.91 -4.92
N PRO A 164 -10.47 18.93 -5.72
CA PRO A 164 -10.50 20.32 -5.25
C PRO A 164 -11.60 20.56 -4.23
N GLU A 165 -12.73 19.87 -4.39
CA GLU A 165 -13.89 19.94 -3.52
C GLU A 165 -14.22 18.55 -2.97
N ARG A 166 -14.75 18.51 -1.74
CA ARG A 166 -15.20 17.26 -1.12
C ARG A 166 -16.37 16.69 -1.92
N PRO A 167 -16.38 15.39 -2.26
CA PRO A 167 -17.56 14.78 -2.85
C PRO A 167 -18.63 14.55 -1.79
N ASP A 168 -19.87 14.99 -2.05
CA ASP A 168 -20.97 14.82 -1.10
C ASP A 168 -21.61 13.43 -1.20
N MET A 169 -21.73 12.87 -2.41
CA MET A 169 -22.10 11.46 -2.64
C MET A 169 -20.99 10.78 -3.42
N VAL A 170 -20.30 9.81 -2.80
CA VAL A 170 -19.17 9.09 -3.41
C VAL A 170 -19.35 7.58 -3.37
N VAL A 171 -19.03 6.92 -4.48
CA VAL A 171 -18.99 5.46 -4.61
C VAL A 171 -17.55 5.01 -4.80
N PHE A 172 -17.07 4.09 -3.98
CA PHE A 172 -15.80 3.40 -4.19
C PHE A 172 -16.05 2.01 -4.77
N VAL A 173 -15.38 1.69 -5.88
CA VAL A 173 -15.46 0.38 -6.54
C VAL A 173 -14.27 -0.47 -6.11
N GLY A 174 -14.55 -1.58 -5.42
CA GLY A 174 -13.59 -2.41 -4.70
C GLY A 174 -13.63 -2.17 -3.19
N GLY A 175 -13.39 -3.21 -2.39
CA GLY A 175 -13.34 -3.21 -0.93
C GLY A 175 -11.95 -3.56 -0.38
N GLY A 176 -10.90 -3.27 -1.16
CA GLY A 176 -9.50 -3.33 -0.70
C GLY A 176 -9.14 -2.19 0.25
N PHE A 177 -7.90 -2.16 0.73
CA PHE A 177 -7.44 -1.18 1.72
C PHE A 177 -7.60 0.27 1.24
N ILE A 178 -7.32 0.56 -0.04
CA ILE A 178 -7.47 1.92 -0.61
C ILE A 178 -8.91 2.40 -0.48
N ALA A 179 -9.88 1.57 -0.89
CA ALA A 179 -11.29 1.93 -0.84
C ALA A 179 -11.78 2.15 0.59
N MET A 180 -11.42 1.25 1.51
CA MET A 180 -11.82 1.36 2.91
C MET A 180 -11.21 2.60 3.58
N GLU A 181 -9.92 2.86 3.36
CA GLU A 181 -9.24 4.06 3.87
C GLU A 181 -9.91 5.35 3.35
N PHE A 182 -10.14 5.44 2.04
CA PHE A 182 -10.73 6.63 1.43
C PHE A 182 -12.20 6.82 1.78
N ALA A 183 -12.97 5.73 1.94
CA ALA A 183 -14.34 5.79 2.41
C ALA A 183 -14.42 6.35 3.84
N HIS A 184 -13.53 5.93 4.74
CA HIS A 184 -13.45 6.48 6.09
C HIS A 184 -13.03 7.96 6.06
N ILE A 185 -12.05 8.34 5.23
CA ILE A 185 -11.63 9.74 5.06
C ILE A 185 -12.79 10.60 4.57
N ALA A 186 -13.44 10.21 3.47
CA ALA A 186 -14.56 10.95 2.89
C ALA A 186 -15.70 11.11 3.88
N LYS A 187 -16.08 10.02 4.57
CA LYS A 187 -17.19 10.06 5.52
C LYS A 187 -16.89 10.96 6.72
N ARG A 188 -15.68 10.89 7.27
CA ARG A 188 -15.24 11.75 8.39
C ARG A 188 -15.06 13.20 7.97
N ALA A 189 -14.60 13.46 6.75
CA ALA A 189 -14.58 14.79 6.17
C ALA A 189 -15.99 15.36 5.88
N GLY A 190 -17.04 14.57 6.09
CA GLY A 190 -18.44 14.99 6.11
C GLY A 190 -19.21 14.72 4.82
N ALA A 191 -18.72 13.84 3.95
CA ALA A 191 -19.51 13.35 2.82
C ALA A 191 -20.86 12.80 3.31
N SER A 192 -21.93 13.21 2.64
CA SER A 192 -23.29 12.87 3.03
C SER A 192 -23.57 11.37 2.83
N GLU A 193 -23.19 10.83 1.67
CA GLU A 193 -23.33 9.42 1.32
C GLU A 193 -22.00 8.86 0.83
N VAL A 194 -21.56 7.77 1.44
CA VAL A 194 -20.36 7.04 1.04
C VAL A 194 -20.76 5.60 0.86
N THR A 195 -20.57 5.06 -0.35
CA THR A 195 -20.86 3.66 -0.67
C THR A 195 -19.58 2.96 -1.10
N VAL A 196 -19.36 1.75 -0.61
CA VAL A 196 -18.29 0.86 -1.09
C VAL A 196 -18.95 -0.36 -1.73
N LEU A 197 -18.61 -0.64 -2.99
CA LEU A 197 -19.10 -1.80 -3.73
C LEU A 197 -17.96 -2.81 -3.87
N GLU A 198 -18.04 -3.91 -3.12
CA GLU A 198 -17.09 -5.02 -3.16
C GLU A 198 -17.74 -6.20 -3.87
N MET A 199 -17.03 -6.79 -4.84
CA MET A 199 -17.51 -7.94 -5.60
C MET A 199 -17.47 -9.23 -4.78
N ALA A 200 -16.50 -9.38 -3.89
CA ALA A 200 -16.36 -10.53 -3.00
C ALA A 200 -17.36 -10.50 -1.84
N GLU A 201 -17.44 -11.60 -1.10
CA GLU A 201 -18.30 -11.76 0.07
C GLU A 201 -17.89 -10.86 1.25
N ARG A 202 -16.63 -10.43 1.29
CA ARG A 202 -16.05 -9.62 2.38
C ARG A 202 -15.01 -8.63 1.86
N PRO A 203 -14.95 -7.39 2.38
CA PRO A 203 -13.83 -6.50 2.08
C PRO A 203 -12.53 -7.01 2.71
N LEU A 204 -11.40 -6.44 2.31
CA LEU A 204 -10.09 -6.71 2.92
C LEU A 204 -9.78 -8.22 2.97
N GLY A 205 -9.97 -8.93 1.85
CA GLY A 205 -9.82 -10.40 1.79
C GLY A 205 -8.48 -10.94 2.29
N ASN A 206 -7.42 -10.14 2.23
CA ASN A 206 -6.07 -10.48 2.72
C ASN A 206 -5.88 -10.30 4.24
N PHE A 207 -6.89 -9.80 4.95
CA PHE A 207 -6.86 -9.60 6.41
C PHE A 207 -7.71 -10.65 7.12
N ASP A 208 -7.38 -10.91 8.39
CA ASP A 208 -8.07 -11.92 9.19
C ASP A 208 -9.57 -11.57 9.36
N PRO A 209 -10.48 -12.53 9.08
CA PRO A 209 -11.91 -12.27 8.99
C PRO A 209 -12.52 -11.80 10.31
N ASP A 210 -11.98 -12.19 11.47
CA ASP A 210 -12.55 -11.79 12.76
C ASP A 210 -12.33 -10.30 13.03
N LEU A 211 -11.15 -9.79 12.64
CA LEU A 211 -10.80 -8.38 12.78
C LEU A 211 -11.55 -7.54 11.75
N VAL A 212 -11.71 -8.06 10.53
CA VAL A 212 -12.49 -7.39 9.49
C VAL A 212 -13.97 -7.30 9.86
N ALA A 213 -14.53 -8.31 10.53
CA ALA A 213 -15.91 -8.24 11.03
C ALA A 213 -16.10 -7.06 12.01
N ILE A 214 -15.15 -6.85 12.93
CA ILE A 214 -15.16 -5.70 13.85
C ILE A 214 -15.07 -4.38 13.06
N LEU A 215 -14.19 -4.30 12.04
CA LEU A 215 -14.10 -3.11 11.20
C LEU A 215 -15.39 -2.84 10.42
N VAL A 216 -16.06 -3.87 9.91
CA VAL A 216 -17.33 -3.73 9.19
C VAL A 216 -18.42 -3.15 10.09
N GLU A 217 -18.51 -3.59 11.35
CA GLU A 217 -19.40 -2.97 12.34
C GLU A 217 -19.06 -1.49 12.58
N ALA A 218 -17.77 -1.17 12.72
CA ALA A 218 -17.31 0.22 12.87
C ALA A 218 -17.61 1.09 11.63
N THR A 219 -17.46 0.52 10.43
CA THR A 219 -17.73 1.16 9.14
C THR A 219 -19.22 1.49 8.99
N ALA A 220 -20.09 0.57 9.41
CA ALA A 220 -21.52 0.77 9.41
C ALA A 220 -21.95 1.86 10.42
N GLU A 221 -21.37 1.87 11.62
CA GLU A 221 -21.62 2.91 12.63
C GLU A 221 -21.16 4.31 12.17
N LEU A 222 -20.05 4.36 11.41
CA LEU A 222 -19.58 5.59 10.77
C LEU A 222 -20.54 6.09 9.68
N GLY A 223 -21.46 5.24 9.20
CA GLY A 223 -22.45 5.57 8.17
C GLY A 223 -21.96 5.39 6.74
N VAL A 224 -20.98 4.50 6.53
CA VAL A 224 -20.55 4.06 5.19
C VAL A 224 -21.41 2.87 4.77
N ALA A 225 -22.01 2.94 3.58
CA ALA A 225 -22.79 1.86 2.99
C ALA A 225 -21.87 0.86 2.28
N LEU A 226 -21.37 -0.14 3.01
CA LEU A 226 -20.64 -1.26 2.43
C LEU A 226 -21.62 -2.28 1.81
N ARG A 227 -21.47 -2.56 0.53
CA ARG A 227 -22.22 -3.60 -0.21
C ARG A 227 -21.22 -4.64 -0.73
N THR A 228 -21.30 -5.85 -0.21
CA THR A 228 -20.55 -7.01 -0.69
C THR A 228 -21.35 -7.77 -1.73
N GLU A 229 -20.71 -8.70 -2.44
CA GLU A 229 -21.31 -9.43 -3.56
C GLU A 229 -21.93 -8.49 -4.60
N ALA A 230 -21.31 -7.31 -4.79
CA ALA A 230 -21.81 -6.20 -5.58
C ALA A 230 -20.88 -5.96 -6.78
N LYS A 231 -21.19 -6.61 -7.91
CA LYS A 231 -20.40 -6.49 -9.14
C LYS A 231 -20.87 -5.27 -9.95
N VAL A 232 -20.01 -4.27 -10.11
CA VAL A 232 -20.30 -3.12 -10.98
C VAL A 232 -20.40 -3.57 -12.43
N LEU A 233 -21.46 -3.13 -13.11
CA LEU A 233 -21.76 -3.49 -14.50
C LEU A 233 -21.51 -2.35 -15.47
N LYS A 234 -21.90 -1.12 -15.10
CA LYS A 234 -21.74 0.09 -15.93
C LYS A 234 -21.90 1.35 -15.08
N ILE A 235 -21.40 2.45 -15.62
CA ILE A 235 -21.55 3.80 -15.07
C ILE A 235 -22.11 4.70 -16.16
N GLU A 236 -23.09 5.55 -15.83
CA GLU A 236 -23.69 6.47 -16.80
C GLU A 236 -23.97 7.83 -16.18
N LYS A 237 -23.94 8.89 -16.99
CA LYS A 237 -24.38 10.22 -16.56
C LYS A 237 -25.90 10.27 -16.57
N GLN A 238 -26.51 10.63 -15.45
CA GLN A 238 -27.96 10.78 -15.30
C GLN A 238 -28.28 12.05 -14.51
N GLY A 239 -28.94 13.02 -15.17
CA GLY A 239 -29.43 14.23 -14.49
C GLY A 239 -28.35 15.08 -13.81
N GLY A 240 -27.14 15.14 -14.38
CA GLY A 240 -26.00 15.85 -13.79
C GLY A 240 -25.23 15.08 -12.71
N LYS A 241 -25.65 13.85 -12.39
CA LYS A 241 -24.97 12.91 -11.49
C LYS A 241 -24.48 11.67 -12.25
N LEU A 242 -23.80 10.78 -11.55
CA LEU A 242 -23.41 9.46 -12.01
C LEU A 242 -24.35 8.40 -11.44
N ALA A 243 -24.82 7.48 -12.27
CA ALA A 243 -25.56 6.31 -11.87
C ALA A 243 -24.68 5.07 -12.05
N VAL A 244 -24.42 4.35 -10.96
CA VAL A 244 -23.62 3.12 -10.95
C VAL A 244 -24.57 1.94 -10.86
N SER A 245 -24.64 1.14 -11.93
CA SER A 245 -25.41 -0.10 -11.95
C SER A 245 -24.53 -1.25 -11.46
N PHE A 246 -25.02 -2.03 -10.51
CA PHE A 246 -24.32 -3.20 -9.99
C PHE A 246 -25.25 -4.39 -9.78
N GLU A 247 -24.72 -5.59 -9.97
CA GLU A 247 -25.41 -6.85 -9.76
C GLU A 247 -25.16 -7.36 -8.34
N THR A 248 -26.22 -7.89 -7.73
CA THR A 248 -26.18 -8.60 -6.44
C THR A 248 -26.94 -9.92 -6.59
N PRO A 249 -26.85 -10.87 -5.64
CA PRO A 249 -27.71 -12.05 -5.62
C PRO A 249 -29.22 -11.71 -5.65
N GLY A 250 -29.60 -10.51 -5.18
CA GLY A 250 -30.96 -9.98 -5.23
C GLY A 250 -31.32 -9.21 -6.51
N GLY A 251 -30.53 -9.35 -7.57
CA GLY A 251 -30.70 -8.69 -8.87
C GLY A 251 -29.94 -7.36 -9.02
N ILE A 252 -30.15 -6.70 -10.15
CA ILE A 252 -29.49 -5.43 -10.50
C ILE A 252 -30.06 -4.29 -9.65
N LYS A 253 -29.14 -3.47 -9.11
CA LYS A 253 -29.41 -2.26 -8.34
C LYS A 253 -28.67 -1.07 -8.96
N VAL A 254 -29.07 0.13 -8.56
CA VAL A 254 -28.45 1.39 -8.99
C VAL A 254 -28.22 2.27 -7.77
N VAL A 255 -27.03 2.88 -7.69
CA VAL A 255 -26.72 3.97 -6.74
C VAL A 255 -26.37 5.22 -7.54
N THR A 256 -26.89 6.38 -7.11
CA THR A 256 -26.59 7.68 -7.73
C THR A 256 -25.59 8.42 -6.87
N CYS A 257 -24.61 9.09 -7.49
CA CYS A 257 -23.54 9.79 -6.77
C CYS A 257 -22.93 10.92 -7.61
N ASP A 258 -22.10 11.76 -6.99
CA ASP A 258 -21.37 12.83 -7.68
C ASP A 258 -20.04 12.32 -8.24
N THR A 259 -19.45 11.31 -7.58
CA THR A 259 -18.12 10.80 -7.90
C THR A 259 -18.06 9.29 -7.71
N VAL A 260 -17.37 8.61 -8.63
CA VAL A 260 -17.05 7.18 -8.52
C VAL A 260 -15.54 7.02 -8.55
N VAL A 261 -14.97 6.40 -7.52
CA VAL A 261 -13.53 6.17 -7.38
C VAL A 261 -13.23 4.69 -7.58
N HIS A 262 -12.31 4.41 -8.48
CA HIS A 262 -11.80 3.07 -8.79
C HIS A 262 -10.71 2.66 -7.81
N ALA A 263 -10.94 1.54 -7.12
CA ALA A 263 -10.04 1.00 -6.11
C ALA A 263 -10.02 -0.55 -6.11
N THR A 264 -10.29 -1.21 -7.25
CA THR A 264 -10.38 -2.69 -7.31
C THR A 264 -9.04 -3.40 -7.39
N GLY A 265 -7.93 -2.68 -7.60
CA GLY A 265 -6.61 -3.27 -7.70
C GLY A 265 -5.67 -2.50 -8.60
N ARG A 266 -4.42 -2.95 -8.63
CA ARG A 266 -3.36 -2.41 -9.46
C ARG A 266 -2.69 -3.54 -10.23
N VAL A 267 -2.19 -3.23 -11.43
CA VAL A 267 -1.42 -4.13 -12.28
C VAL A 267 -0.03 -3.53 -12.54
N PRO A 268 1.01 -4.36 -12.73
CA PRO A 268 2.35 -3.92 -13.10
C PRO A 268 2.34 -2.91 -14.26
N ASP A 269 3.10 -1.83 -14.13
CA ASP A 269 3.17 -0.79 -15.16
C ASP A 269 4.34 -1.05 -16.12
N ILE A 270 4.15 -2.02 -17.01
CA ILE A 270 5.24 -2.57 -17.85
C ILE A 270 4.92 -2.63 -19.35
N ASP A 271 3.67 -2.32 -19.74
CA ASP A 271 3.19 -2.48 -21.12
C ASP A 271 3.96 -1.60 -22.12
N GLY A 272 4.32 -0.39 -21.72
CA GLY A 272 5.05 0.58 -22.56
C GLY A 272 6.53 0.23 -22.79
N LEU A 273 7.10 -0.69 -22.00
CA LEU A 273 8.55 -0.92 -21.97
C LEU A 273 9.07 -1.76 -23.14
N ASN A 274 8.22 -2.54 -23.82
CA ASN A 274 8.63 -3.50 -24.86
C ASN A 274 9.69 -4.51 -24.36
N LEU A 275 9.40 -5.16 -23.23
CA LEU A 275 10.29 -6.11 -22.55
C LEU A 275 10.81 -7.25 -23.44
N ALA A 276 10.06 -7.63 -24.47
CA ALA A 276 10.47 -8.64 -25.45
C ALA A 276 11.77 -8.26 -26.19
N ALA A 277 11.94 -6.97 -26.56
CA ALA A 277 13.18 -6.50 -27.19
C ALA A 277 14.39 -6.57 -26.25
N ALA A 278 14.13 -6.59 -24.94
CA ALA A 278 15.15 -6.73 -23.91
C ALA A 278 15.41 -8.19 -23.49
N GLY A 279 14.65 -9.17 -24.01
CA GLY A 279 14.74 -10.56 -23.55
C GLY A 279 14.23 -10.78 -22.12
N VAL A 280 13.29 -9.95 -21.66
CA VAL A 280 12.72 -10.00 -20.31
C VAL A 280 11.34 -10.67 -20.34
N GLU A 281 11.20 -11.79 -19.64
CA GLU A 281 9.91 -12.48 -19.43
C GLU A 281 9.06 -11.77 -18.39
N HIS A 282 7.75 -11.72 -18.62
CA HIS A 282 6.77 -11.22 -17.66
C HIS A 282 5.45 -12.00 -17.78
N GLY A 283 4.64 -11.94 -16.72
CA GLY A 283 3.32 -12.53 -16.66
C GLY A 283 2.29 -11.55 -16.07
N PRO A 284 1.05 -12.01 -15.81
CA PRO A 284 -0.02 -11.17 -15.27
C PRO A 284 0.32 -10.52 -13.91
N ARG A 285 1.24 -11.12 -13.15
CA ARG A 285 1.69 -10.61 -11.85
C ARG A 285 2.88 -9.66 -11.94
N GLY A 286 3.59 -9.60 -13.06
CA GLY A 286 4.75 -8.72 -13.24
C GLY A 286 5.91 -9.35 -13.99
N ILE A 287 7.04 -8.65 -13.97
CA ILE A 287 8.31 -9.10 -14.52
C ILE A 287 8.80 -10.30 -13.71
N ARG A 288 9.13 -11.39 -14.39
CA ARG A 288 9.66 -12.58 -13.73
C ARG A 288 11.05 -12.27 -13.20
N VAL A 289 11.26 -12.47 -11.90
CA VAL A 289 12.55 -12.32 -11.23
C VAL A 289 12.91 -13.59 -10.46
N ASP A 290 14.20 -13.85 -10.32
CA ASP A 290 14.71 -14.86 -9.39
C ASP A 290 14.89 -14.30 -7.97
N ALA A 291 15.48 -15.11 -7.08
CA ALA A 291 15.73 -14.67 -5.71
C ALA A 291 16.77 -13.54 -5.62
N ALA A 292 17.62 -13.33 -6.63
CA ALA A 292 18.56 -12.22 -6.67
C ALA A 292 17.92 -10.92 -7.21
N MET A 293 16.61 -10.93 -7.49
CA MET A 293 15.88 -9.87 -8.19
C MET A 293 16.32 -9.69 -9.66
N CYS A 294 17.03 -10.67 -10.22
CA CYS A 294 17.47 -10.67 -11.61
C CYS A 294 16.35 -11.18 -12.52
N THR A 295 16.18 -10.56 -13.69
CA THR A 295 15.22 -11.01 -14.71
C THR A 295 15.81 -12.14 -15.57
N THR A 296 15.08 -12.58 -16.59
CA THR A 296 15.60 -13.52 -17.59
C THR A 296 16.71 -12.96 -18.46
N ASN A 297 16.88 -11.63 -18.50
CA ASN A 297 18.10 -11.01 -19.01
C ASN A 297 19.05 -10.75 -17.83
N PRO A 298 20.27 -11.34 -17.82
CA PRO A 298 21.19 -11.25 -16.69
C PRO A 298 21.74 -9.83 -16.42
N ASN A 299 21.53 -8.89 -17.34
CA ASN A 299 21.92 -7.49 -17.16
C ASN A 299 20.76 -6.61 -16.68
N ILE A 300 19.57 -7.18 -16.45
CA ILE A 300 18.37 -6.44 -16.09
C ILE A 300 17.80 -7.00 -14.79
N PHE A 301 17.58 -6.10 -13.83
CA PHE A 301 16.94 -6.37 -12.55
C PHE A 301 15.58 -5.71 -12.50
N ALA A 302 14.69 -6.20 -11.63
CA ALA A 302 13.41 -5.55 -11.37
C ALA A 302 13.03 -5.67 -9.89
N ALA A 303 12.37 -4.65 -9.34
CA ALA A 303 11.92 -4.65 -7.94
C ALA A 303 10.69 -3.78 -7.71
N GLY A 304 9.97 -4.04 -6.61
CA GLY A 304 8.71 -3.38 -6.28
C GLY A 304 7.55 -3.87 -7.13
N ASP A 305 6.46 -3.10 -7.16
CA ASP A 305 5.17 -3.56 -7.69
C ASP A 305 5.14 -3.97 -9.19
N CYS A 306 6.22 -3.73 -9.94
CA CYS A 306 6.35 -4.21 -11.32
C CYS A 306 6.92 -5.63 -11.42
N ALA A 307 7.60 -6.12 -10.37
CA ALA A 307 8.17 -7.45 -10.31
C ALA A 307 7.12 -8.47 -9.81
N ASP A 308 7.17 -9.70 -10.33
CA ASP A 308 6.41 -10.82 -9.79
C ASP A 308 7.09 -11.35 -8.52
N SER A 309 7.11 -10.50 -7.49
CA SER A 309 7.76 -10.75 -6.20
C SER A 309 6.95 -10.14 -5.06
N GLY A 310 7.11 -10.72 -3.87
CA GLY A 310 6.63 -10.14 -2.61
C GLY A 310 5.17 -9.64 -2.62
N PRO A 311 4.77 -8.89 -1.59
CA PRO A 311 3.58 -8.06 -1.62
C PRO A 311 3.92 -6.60 -2.02
N ASN A 312 2.98 -5.95 -2.72
CA ASN A 312 3.09 -4.56 -3.19
C ASN A 312 3.02 -3.54 -2.03
N LEU A 313 4.14 -3.36 -1.34
CA LEU A 313 4.29 -2.45 -0.20
C LEU A 313 5.60 -1.68 -0.32
N THR A 314 5.58 -0.39 0.02
CA THR A 314 6.77 0.47 -0.09
C THR A 314 8.00 -0.06 0.65
N PRO A 315 7.92 -0.56 1.90
CA PRO A 315 9.08 -1.15 2.58
C PRO A 315 9.61 -2.40 1.87
N VAL A 316 8.75 -3.17 1.21
CA VAL A 316 9.13 -4.34 0.43
C VAL A 316 9.85 -3.92 -0.83
N SER A 317 9.32 -2.95 -1.58
CA SER A 317 10.01 -2.40 -2.76
C SER A 317 11.39 -1.82 -2.42
N ALA A 318 11.52 -1.16 -1.26
CA ALA A 318 12.79 -0.66 -0.76
C ALA A 318 13.78 -1.80 -0.45
N TYR A 319 13.28 -2.86 0.19
CA TYR A 319 14.06 -4.05 0.54
C TYR A 319 14.55 -4.79 -0.72
N GLU A 320 13.65 -5.08 -1.64
CA GLU A 320 13.95 -5.72 -2.93
C GLU A 320 14.92 -4.87 -3.75
N GLY A 321 14.70 -3.55 -3.85
CA GLY A 321 15.61 -2.65 -4.55
C GLY A 321 17.02 -2.65 -3.95
N ARG A 322 17.15 -2.69 -2.62
CA ARG A 322 18.45 -2.83 -1.96
C ARG A 322 19.14 -4.14 -2.35
N ILE A 323 18.43 -5.27 -2.37
CA ILE A 323 18.99 -6.55 -2.79
C ILE A 323 19.42 -6.51 -4.25
N ALA A 324 18.59 -5.98 -5.15
CA ALA A 324 18.92 -5.81 -6.56
C ALA A 324 20.19 -4.97 -6.74
N ALA A 325 20.30 -3.86 -6.02
CA ALA A 325 21.47 -2.98 -6.09
C ALA A 325 22.73 -3.64 -5.49
N GLU A 326 22.61 -4.45 -4.44
CA GLU A 326 23.72 -5.23 -3.88
C GLU A 326 24.23 -6.24 -4.91
N ASN A 327 23.32 -6.93 -5.61
CA ASN A 327 23.66 -7.93 -6.62
C ASN A 327 24.25 -7.31 -7.89
N LEU A 328 23.72 -6.16 -8.34
CA LEU A 328 24.32 -5.36 -9.41
C LEU A 328 25.80 -5.03 -9.13
N LEU A 329 26.14 -4.76 -7.87
CA LEU A 329 27.50 -4.39 -7.45
C LEU A 329 28.38 -5.61 -7.10
N ALA A 330 27.81 -6.70 -6.63
CA ALA A 330 28.54 -7.85 -6.08
C ALA A 330 29.17 -8.77 -7.14
N GLY A 331 28.67 -8.76 -8.38
CA GLY A 331 29.16 -9.63 -9.44
C GLY A 331 28.84 -11.11 -9.18
N LYS A 332 29.68 -11.82 -8.40
CA LYS A 332 29.55 -13.28 -8.13
C LYS A 332 29.13 -13.66 -6.71
N ASP A 333 29.09 -12.71 -5.78
CA ASP A 333 28.67 -12.95 -4.37
C ASP A 333 27.20 -12.53 -4.18
N GLU A 334 26.32 -13.22 -4.91
CA GLU A 334 24.89 -12.88 -5.00
C GLU A 334 24.15 -13.16 -3.69
N ARG A 335 23.26 -12.24 -3.32
CA ARG A 335 22.36 -12.34 -2.18
C ARG A 335 20.95 -12.68 -2.65
N SER A 336 20.37 -13.70 -2.04
CA SER A 336 18.98 -14.05 -2.24
C SER A 336 18.04 -13.24 -1.35
N VAL A 337 16.93 -12.79 -1.91
CA VAL A 337 15.81 -12.21 -1.19
C VAL A 337 15.24 -13.25 -0.24
N SER A 338 15.19 -12.89 1.03
CA SER A 338 14.47 -13.61 2.06
C SER A 338 13.58 -12.61 2.76
N TYR A 339 12.28 -12.76 2.63
CA TYR A 339 11.34 -11.80 3.21
C TYR A 339 11.27 -12.03 4.73
N PRO A 340 11.65 -11.02 5.55
CA PRO A 340 11.32 -11.04 6.96
C PRO A 340 9.79 -10.96 7.13
N PRO A 341 9.25 -11.14 8.35
CA PRO A 341 7.83 -10.91 8.59
C PRO A 341 7.42 -9.50 8.12
N ILE A 342 6.44 -9.44 7.21
CA ILE A 342 6.01 -8.20 6.57
C ILE A 342 4.71 -7.73 7.26
N PRO A 343 4.73 -6.68 8.08
CA PRO A 343 3.50 -6.10 8.61
C PRO A 343 2.74 -5.37 7.50
N SER A 344 1.42 -5.42 7.58
CA SER A 344 0.50 -4.69 6.69
C SER A 344 -0.57 -4.01 7.52
N VAL A 345 -0.94 -2.79 7.14
CA VAL A 345 -1.89 -1.95 7.89
C VAL A 345 -2.90 -1.34 6.93
N VAL A 346 -4.17 -1.38 7.32
CA VAL A 346 -5.26 -0.57 6.76
C VAL A 346 -5.49 0.61 7.70
N PHE A 347 -5.22 1.81 7.22
CA PHE A 347 -5.31 3.06 7.97
C PHE A 347 -6.76 3.62 8.00
N THR A 348 -7.73 2.74 8.24
CA THR A 348 -9.07 3.12 8.67
C THR A 348 -9.04 3.58 10.13
N LEU A 349 -10.17 4.08 10.64
CA LEU A 349 -10.34 4.38 12.07
C LEU A 349 -11.56 3.60 12.57
N PRO A 350 -11.38 2.50 13.34
CA PRO A 350 -10.10 1.97 13.86
C PRO A 350 -9.18 1.39 12.78
N MET A 351 -7.87 1.35 13.04
CA MET A 351 -6.87 0.74 12.14
C MET A 351 -6.87 -0.77 12.29
N VAL A 352 -6.59 -1.48 11.19
CA VAL A 352 -6.43 -2.95 11.18
C VAL A 352 -5.02 -3.28 10.73
N ALA A 353 -4.31 -4.10 11.51
CA ALA A 353 -2.93 -4.48 11.23
C ALA A 353 -2.75 -6.00 11.25
N THR A 354 -1.81 -6.52 10.47
CA THR A 354 -1.52 -7.96 10.38
C THR A 354 -0.04 -8.20 10.12
N VAL A 355 0.51 -9.29 10.65
CA VAL A 355 1.84 -9.81 10.32
C VAL A 355 1.87 -11.33 10.52
N GLY A 356 2.66 -12.03 9.70
CA GLY A 356 2.79 -13.48 9.78
C GLY A 356 1.64 -14.22 9.09
N LEU A 357 1.35 -15.43 9.56
CA LEU A 357 0.33 -16.30 8.97
C LEU A 357 -1.07 -15.88 9.42
N SER A 358 -2.05 -15.95 8.51
CA SER A 358 -3.45 -16.00 8.90
C SER A 358 -3.79 -17.37 9.50
N GLU A 359 -4.91 -17.46 10.23
CA GLU A 359 -5.37 -18.73 10.76
C GLU A 359 -5.58 -19.76 9.65
N THR A 360 -6.22 -19.37 8.54
CA THR A 360 -6.42 -20.22 7.37
C THR A 360 -5.10 -20.74 6.82
N ALA A 361 -4.11 -19.85 6.61
CA ALA A 361 -2.81 -20.25 6.08
C ALA A 361 -2.03 -21.17 7.05
N ALA A 362 -2.16 -20.96 8.37
CA ALA A 362 -1.56 -21.84 9.37
C ALA A 362 -2.21 -23.24 9.34
N ARG A 363 -3.54 -23.32 9.19
CA ARG A 363 -4.27 -24.59 9.04
C ARG A 363 -3.93 -25.31 7.75
N GLU A 364 -3.85 -24.61 6.62
CA GLU A 364 -3.45 -25.19 5.33
C GLU A 364 -2.04 -25.77 5.35
N LYS A 365 -1.13 -25.18 6.14
CA LYS A 365 0.22 -25.70 6.39
C LYS A 365 0.27 -26.88 7.38
N GLY A 366 -0.87 -27.28 7.95
CA GLY A 366 -0.95 -28.38 8.93
C GLY A 366 -0.30 -28.07 10.28
N LEU A 367 -0.11 -26.78 10.62
CA LEU A 367 0.49 -26.38 11.89
C LEU A 367 -0.49 -26.58 13.04
N LYS A 368 0.04 -26.95 14.21
CA LYS A 368 -0.72 -27.02 15.46
C LYS A 368 -0.47 -25.77 16.29
N PHE A 369 -1.53 -25.02 16.57
CA PHE A 369 -1.43 -23.74 17.25
C PHE A 369 -2.66 -23.45 18.09
N ASP A 370 -2.48 -22.61 19.10
CA ASP A 370 -3.54 -22.03 19.91
C ASP A 370 -3.89 -20.65 19.35
N THR A 371 -5.19 -20.35 19.31
CA THR A 371 -5.70 -19.04 18.89
C THR A 371 -6.09 -18.23 20.12
N HIS A 372 -5.45 -17.08 20.30
CA HIS A 372 -5.82 -16.09 21.32
C HIS A 372 -6.58 -14.97 20.64
N PHE A 373 -7.88 -14.85 20.89
CA PHE A 373 -8.74 -13.82 20.30
C PHE A 373 -9.59 -13.16 21.39
N GLU A 374 -9.55 -11.83 21.46
CA GLU A 374 -10.38 -11.06 22.40
C GLU A 374 -10.73 -9.69 21.81
N LYS A 375 -11.96 -9.23 22.09
CA LYS A 375 -12.33 -7.82 21.87
C LYS A 375 -11.90 -7.01 23.10
N THR A 376 -11.07 -5.99 22.91
CA THR A 376 -10.35 -5.31 23.99
C THR A 376 -10.96 -3.96 24.39
N GLN A 377 -12.24 -3.70 24.08
CA GLN A 377 -12.86 -2.40 24.39
C GLN A 377 -12.91 -2.08 25.90
N SER A 378 -12.88 -3.12 26.75
CA SER A 378 -12.85 -3.00 28.22
C SER A 378 -11.44 -2.88 28.79
N TRP A 379 -10.40 -2.98 27.96
CA TRP A 379 -9.02 -2.83 28.42
C TRP A 379 -8.72 -1.36 28.71
N TYR A 380 -7.85 -1.10 29.68
CA TYR A 380 -7.50 0.28 30.07
C TYR A 380 -7.03 1.12 28.87
N SER A 381 -6.20 0.54 28.00
CA SER A 381 -5.62 1.19 26.82
C SER A 381 -6.69 1.69 25.83
N SER A 382 -7.78 0.94 25.65
CA SER A 382 -8.95 1.32 24.86
C SER A 382 -9.85 2.31 25.59
N MET A 383 -10.16 2.04 26.86
CA MET A 383 -11.04 2.87 27.69
C MET A 383 -10.52 4.31 27.83
N ARG A 384 -9.21 4.49 28.01
CA ARG A 384 -8.60 5.82 28.23
C ARG A 384 -8.81 6.78 27.04
N VAL A 385 -8.95 6.24 25.83
CA VAL A 385 -9.22 7.03 24.61
C VAL A 385 -10.67 6.87 24.14
N GLY A 386 -11.51 6.18 24.91
CA GLY A 386 -12.91 5.94 24.58
C GLY A 386 -13.13 5.07 23.34
N ALA A 387 -12.14 4.28 22.92
CA ALA A 387 -12.24 3.46 21.71
C ALA A 387 -13.19 2.28 21.93
N LYS A 388 -14.15 2.12 21.00
CA LYS A 388 -15.20 1.10 21.05
C LYS A 388 -14.83 -0.17 20.28
N TRP A 389 -14.13 -0.01 19.16
CA TRP A 389 -13.89 -1.06 18.18
C TRP A 389 -12.43 -1.49 18.25
N THR A 390 -12.09 -2.36 19.20
CA THR A 390 -10.72 -2.83 19.42
C THR A 390 -10.68 -4.33 19.69
N GLY A 391 -9.58 -4.97 19.33
CA GLY A 391 -9.39 -6.40 19.52
C GLY A 391 -8.07 -6.89 18.95
N TYR A 392 -7.78 -8.16 19.18
CA TYR A 392 -6.63 -8.82 18.60
C TYR A 392 -6.94 -10.29 18.32
N LYS A 393 -6.09 -10.89 17.48
CA LYS A 393 -5.95 -12.32 17.29
C LYS A 393 -4.48 -12.66 17.15
N VAL A 394 -3.96 -13.55 17.98
CA VAL A 394 -2.58 -14.05 17.91
C VAL A 394 -2.60 -15.57 17.84
N LEU A 395 -1.75 -16.11 16.96
CA LEU A 395 -1.57 -17.54 16.75
C LEU A 395 -0.25 -17.98 17.38
N VAL A 396 -0.31 -18.92 18.32
CA VAL A 396 0.86 -19.43 19.06
C VAL A 396 1.06 -20.92 18.74
N GLU A 397 2.21 -21.29 18.17
CA GLU A 397 2.53 -22.68 17.84
C GLU A 397 2.65 -23.54 19.11
N GLN A 398 1.95 -24.68 19.15
CA GLN A 398 1.88 -25.52 20.35
C GLN A 398 3.23 -26.17 20.72
N GLU A 399 4.03 -26.57 19.72
CA GLU A 399 5.28 -27.30 19.96
C GLU A 399 6.42 -26.40 20.45
N THR A 400 6.51 -25.18 19.88
CA THR A 400 7.63 -24.27 20.14
C THR A 400 7.25 -23.08 21.00
N GLY A 401 5.95 -22.78 21.14
CA GLY A 401 5.45 -21.55 21.74
C GLY A 401 5.71 -20.31 20.91
N ARG A 402 6.18 -20.42 19.66
CA ARG A 402 6.46 -19.27 18.78
C ARG A 402 5.19 -18.63 18.26
N ILE A 403 5.26 -17.33 18.03
CA ILE A 403 4.18 -16.59 17.37
C ILE A 403 4.21 -16.90 15.88
N LEU A 404 3.11 -17.40 15.33
CA LEU A 404 2.94 -17.69 13.89
C LEU A 404 2.38 -16.50 13.13
N GLY A 405 1.50 -15.73 13.79
CA GLY A 405 0.84 -14.58 13.21
C GLY A 405 0.13 -13.75 14.27
N ALA A 406 0.01 -12.45 13.99
CA ALA A 406 -0.69 -11.51 14.85
C ALA A 406 -1.54 -10.57 13.98
N HIS A 407 -2.76 -10.31 14.44
CA HIS A 407 -3.76 -9.48 13.76
C HIS A 407 -4.40 -8.58 14.79
N LEU A 408 -4.38 -7.27 14.58
CA LEU A 408 -4.77 -6.27 15.57
C LEU A 408 -5.80 -5.33 14.97
N ILE A 409 -6.75 -4.86 15.78
CA ILE A 409 -7.65 -3.75 15.43
C ILE A 409 -7.76 -2.78 16.59
N GLY A 410 -7.64 -1.48 16.30
CA GLY A 410 -7.80 -0.42 17.29
C GLY A 410 -6.70 0.63 17.23
N PRO A 411 -6.74 1.62 18.14
CA PRO A 411 -5.69 2.64 18.23
C PRO A 411 -4.32 2.04 18.56
N GLY A 412 -3.29 2.44 17.82
CA GLY A 412 -1.92 1.96 18.03
C GLY A 412 -1.63 0.58 17.46
N ALA A 413 -2.59 -0.07 16.79
CA ALA A 413 -2.39 -1.35 16.11
C ALA A 413 -1.28 -1.28 15.06
N GLU A 414 -1.16 -0.16 14.35
CA GLU A 414 -0.14 0.15 13.36
C GLU A 414 1.29 0.19 13.93
N GLU A 415 1.42 0.50 15.22
CA GLU A 415 2.71 0.52 15.92
C GLU A 415 2.97 -0.81 16.65
N GLN A 416 1.96 -1.35 17.33
CA GLN A 416 2.05 -2.65 18.02
C GLN A 416 2.41 -3.79 17.07
N ILE A 417 1.91 -3.77 15.82
CA ILE A 417 2.18 -4.82 14.85
C ILE A 417 3.68 -4.94 14.51
N ASN A 418 4.42 -3.85 14.57
CA ASN A 418 5.87 -3.85 14.35
C ASN A 418 6.62 -4.60 15.46
N LEU A 419 6.10 -4.58 16.69
CA LEU A 419 6.64 -5.37 17.80
C LEU A 419 6.43 -6.88 17.56
N PHE A 420 5.27 -7.27 17.03
CA PHE A 420 5.03 -8.65 16.61
C PHE A 420 5.90 -9.04 15.41
N ALA A 421 6.10 -8.15 14.43
CA ALA A 421 7.00 -8.40 13.30
C ALA A 421 8.43 -8.71 13.77
N MET A 422 8.94 -7.92 14.73
CA MET A 422 10.24 -8.20 15.37
C MET A 422 10.24 -9.52 16.12
N ALA A 423 9.20 -9.80 16.92
CA ALA A 423 9.11 -11.03 17.70
C ALA A 423 9.09 -12.29 16.82
N ILE A 424 8.29 -12.28 15.74
CA ILE A 424 8.24 -13.37 14.75
C ILE A 424 9.59 -13.47 14.04
N GLY A 425 10.20 -12.35 13.64
CA GLY A 425 11.47 -12.32 12.92
C GLY A 425 12.63 -12.87 13.76
N ALA A 426 12.62 -12.61 15.06
CA ALA A 426 13.57 -13.15 16.03
C ALA A 426 13.21 -14.56 16.55
N GLY A 427 12.06 -15.10 16.16
CA GLY A 427 11.59 -16.42 16.60
C GLY A 427 11.30 -16.51 18.10
N LEU A 428 10.83 -15.41 18.70
CA LEU A 428 10.49 -15.35 20.13
C LEU A 428 9.25 -16.20 20.43
N THR A 429 9.25 -16.79 21.63
CA THR A 429 8.11 -17.53 22.17
C THR A 429 7.17 -16.61 22.96
N ALA A 430 5.90 -17.00 23.09
CA ALA A 430 4.91 -16.33 23.92
C ALA A 430 5.39 -16.12 25.37
N ASN A 431 6.09 -17.11 25.96
CA ASN A 431 6.66 -16.98 27.30
C ASN A 431 7.78 -15.95 27.38
N GLN A 432 8.62 -15.84 26.35
CA GLN A 432 9.66 -14.80 26.29
C GLN A 432 9.03 -13.41 26.17
N ILE A 433 7.98 -13.26 25.38
CA ILE A 433 7.23 -12.00 25.25
C ILE A 433 6.58 -11.62 26.60
N LYS A 434 5.92 -12.57 27.28
CA LYS A 434 5.33 -12.37 28.62
C LYS A 434 6.35 -11.96 29.68
N ALA A 435 7.59 -12.42 29.56
CA ALA A 435 8.66 -12.08 30.49
C ALA A 435 9.25 -10.67 30.26
N MET A 436 8.92 -10.01 29.16
CA MET A 436 9.37 -8.64 28.89
C MET A 436 8.64 -7.64 29.78
N ILE A 437 9.38 -6.66 30.30
CA ILE A 437 8.81 -5.53 31.02
C ILE A 437 8.51 -4.43 30.00
N PHE A 438 7.24 -4.28 29.62
CA PHE A 438 6.78 -3.19 28.77
C PHE A 438 6.51 -1.92 29.58
N ALA A 439 6.69 -0.76 28.94
CA ALA A 439 6.30 0.52 29.52
C ALA A 439 4.78 0.55 29.76
N TYR A 440 4.35 0.89 30.97
CA TYR A 440 2.95 0.86 31.39
C TYR A 440 2.50 2.22 31.97
N PRO A 441 1.28 2.70 31.65
CA PRO A 441 0.32 2.11 30.72
C PRO A 441 0.57 2.52 29.26
N SER A 442 0.58 1.54 28.35
CA SER A 442 0.69 1.78 26.90
C SER A 442 -0.05 0.72 26.08
N TYR A 443 -0.28 0.97 24.79
CA TYR A 443 -0.72 -0.08 23.87
C TYR A 443 0.30 -1.22 23.84
N ALA A 444 1.60 -0.94 23.80
CA ALA A 444 2.61 -2.00 23.79
C ALA A 444 2.55 -2.92 25.03
N SER A 445 2.15 -2.41 26.21
CA SER A 445 2.01 -3.24 27.42
C SER A 445 0.89 -4.28 27.34
N ASP A 446 -0.04 -4.14 26.40
CA ASP A 446 -1.12 -5.10 26.17
C ASP A 446 -0.60 -6.43 25.57
N ILE A 447 0.54 -6.40 24.87
CA ILE A 447 1.08 -7.55 24.11
C ILE A 447 1.32 -8.78 25.00
N GLY A 448 1.79 -8.58 26.24
CA GLY A 448 2.00 -9.69 27.16
C GLY A 448 0.71 -10.46 27.51
N SER A 449 -0.43 -9.76 27.49
CA SER A 449 -1.76 -10.35 27.70
C SER A 449 -2.34 -10.97 26.43
N MET A 450 -1.84 -10.59 25.24
CA MET A 450 -2.32 -11.11 23.95
C MET A 450 -1.81 -12.51 23.61
N VAL A 451 -0.64 -12.88 24.14
CA VAL A 451 0.07 -14.14 23.81
C VAL A 451 -0.07 -15.22 24.87
#